data_AF-A0A9E5RVU0-F1
#
_entry.id   AF-A0A9E5RVU0-F1
#
_cell.length_a   1.000
_cell.length_b   1.000
_cell.length_c   1.000
_cell.angle_alpha   90.00
_cell.angle_beta   90.00
_cell.angle_gamma   90.00
#
_symmetry.space_group_name_H-M   'P 1'
#
loop_
_entity.id
_entity.type
_entity.pdbx_description
1 polymer ?
#
loop_
_entity_poly.entity_id
_entity_poly.type
_entity_poly.pdbx_seq_one_letter_code
_entity_poly.pdbx_strand_id
1 'polypeptide(L)'
;MQTLKVTFSPEIFSVLSRYPQWLEMIIQVIDKTPFSRNYCPNIVEVFDQYGLLSGRIHGYLSYESTRNPEQKSEFTAWLIDGELAIFYVGSELVINRLQILATAFRELL
;
A
#
# COMPACT_ATOMS: atom_id res chain seq x y z
N MET A 1 -16.49 -3.41 -14.88
CA MET A 1 -15.40 -3.28 -13.89
C MET A 1 -14.31 -2.43 -14.53
N GLN A 2 -14.02 -1.24 -13.99
CA GLN A 2 -12.86 -0.47 -14.43
C GLN A 2 -11.63 -1.09 -13.76
N THR A 3 -10.88 -1.87 -14.53
CA THR A 3 -9.52 -2.30 -14.17
C THR A 3 -8.67 -1.05 -14.05
N LEU A 4 -8.16 -0.77 -12.85
CA LEU A 4 -7.21 0.32 -12.60
C LEU A 4 -5.96 0.05 -13.44
N LYS A 5 -5.82 0.73 -14.58
CA LYS A 5 -4.60 0.70 -15.38
C LYS A 5 -3.50 1.42 -14.60
N VAL A 6 -2.63 0.65 -13.97
CA VAL A 6 -1.41 1.18 -13.36
C VAL A 6 -0.57 1.82 -14.48
N THR A 7 -0.39 3.13 -14.40
CA THR A 7 0.47 3.87 -15.34
C THR A 7 1.83 4.00 -14.66
N PHE A 8 2.79 3.16 -15.07
CA PHE A 8 4.15 3.22 -14.53
C PHE A 8 4.88 4.43 -15.12
N SER A 9 4.95 5.52 -14.35
CA SER A 9 5.86 6.62 -14.64
C SER A 9 7.31 6.11 -14.64
N PRO A 10 8.25 6.79 -15.32
CA PRO A 10 9.67 6.44 -15.25
C PRO A 10 10.20 6.40 -13.81
N GLU A 11 9.66 7.24 -12.93
CA GLU A 11 10.01 7.28 -11.51
C GLU A 11 9.54 6.02 -10.77
N ILE A 12 8.28 5.61 -10.95
CA ILE A 12 7.75 4.36 -10.38
C ILE A 12 8.61 3.17 -10.86
N PHE A 13 8.93 3.11 -12.16
CA PHE A 13 9.76 2.03 -12.70
C PHE A 13 11.17 2.04 -12.08
N SER A 14 11.79 3.21 -11.95
CA SER A 14 13.11 3.37 -11.33
C SER A 14 13.13 2.85 -9.89
N VAL A 15 12.12 3.18 -9.09
CA VAL A 15 12.00 2.68 -7.71
C VAL A 15 11.76 1.17 -7.69
N LEU A 16 10.75 0.66 -8.41
CA LEU A 16 10.41 -0.77 -8.39
C LEU A 16 11.53 -1.67 -8.94
N SER A 17 12.35 -1.18 -9.87
CA SER A 17 13.51 -1.91 -10.38
C SER A 17 14.56 -2.20 -9.29
N ARG A 18 14.65 -1.35 -8.26
CA ARG A 18 15.54 -1.54 -7.11
C ARG A 18 14.97 -2.50 -6.06
N TYR A 19 13.66 -2.76 -6.13
CA TYR A 19 12.92 -3.54 -5.14
C TYR A 19 12.06 -4.63 -5.80
N PRO A 20 12.67 -5.66 -6.41
CA PRO A 20 11.96 -6.65 -7.22
C PRO A 20 10.91 -7.46 -6.45
N GLN A 21 11.11 -7.68 -5.15
CA GLN A 21 10.13 -8.38 -4.29
C GLN A 21 8.80 -7.62 -4.21
N TRP A 22 8.86 -6.29 -4.12
CA TRP A 22 7.67 -5.44 -4.11
C TRP A 22 7.00 -5.39 -5.48
N LEU A 23 7.78 -5.36 -6.56
CA LEU A 23 7.26 -5.49 -7.92
C LEU A 23 6.50 -6.82 -8.10
N GLU A 24 7.04 -7.92 -7.60
CA GLU A 24 6.38 -9.23 -7.65
C GLU A 24 5.04 -9.20 -6.88
N MET A 25 5.01 -8.66 -5.66
CA MET A 25 3.76 -8.54 -4.89
C MET A 25 2.72 -7.67 -5.62
N ILE A 26 3.14 -6.57 -6.25
CA ILE A 26 2.27 -5.73 -7.07
C ILE A 26 1.66 -6.54 -8.21
N ILE A 27 2.47 -7.26 -8.98
CA ILE A 27 2.01 -8.12 -10.09
C ILE A 27 1.01 -9.18 -9.59
N GLN A 28 1.24 -9.76 -8.42
CA GLN A 28 0.35 -10.77 -7.84
C GLN A 28 -1.01 -10.21 -7.41
N VAL A 29 -1.13 -8.91 -7.11
CA VAL A 29 -2.36 -8.29 -6.59
C VAL A 29 -3.05 -7.33 -7.54
N ILE A 30 -2.41 -6.92 -8.64
CA ILE A 30 -2.91 -5.88 -9.56
C ILE A 30 -4.30 -6.21 -10.13
N ASP A 31 -4.55 -7.49 -10.42
CA ASP A 31 -5.83 -7.97 -10.96
C ASP A 31 -6.76 -8.56 -9.89
N LYS A 32 -6.35 -8.56 -8.62
CA LYS A 32 -7.20 -9.06 -7.54
C LYS A 32 -8.36 -8.12 -7.29
N THR A 33 -9.50 -8.69 -6.91
CA THR A 33 -10.64 -7.90 -6.45
C THR A 33 -10.23 -7.05 -5.24
N PRO A 34 -10.69 -5.80 -5.16
CA PRO A 34 -10.50 -4.99 -3.97
C PRO A 34 -11.15 -5.62 -2.73
N PHE A 35 -10.70 -5.20 -1.55
CA PHE A 35 -11.28 -5.66 -0.29
C PHE A 35 -12.76 -5.25 -0.19
N SER A 36 -13.57 -6.12 0.42
CA SER A 36 -14.97 -5.84 0.70
C SER A 36 -15.11 -4.63 1.64
N ARG A 37 -16.19 -3.86 1.49
CA ARG A 37 -16.49 -2.74 2.41
C ARG A 37 -16.77 -3.18 3.84
N ASN A 38 -17.21 -4.42 4.02
CA ASN A 38 -17.49 -5.01 5.33
C ASN A 38 -16.28 -5.79 5.88
N TYR A 39 -15.13 -5.71 5.20
CA TYR A 39 -13.92 -6.38 5.64
C TYR A 39 -13.38 -5.69 6.89
N CYS A 40 -13.13 -6.47 7.94
CA CYS A 40 -12.48 -5.99 9.16
C CYS A 40 -11.10 -6.67 9.26
N PRO A 41 -9.99 -5.91 9.12
CA PRO A 41 -8.66 -6.50 9.12
C PRO A 41 -8.25 -6.94 10.52
N ASN A 42 -7.59 -8.09 10.64
CA ASN A 42 -6.96 -8.50 11.91
C ASN A 42 -5.59 -7.84 12.04
N ILE A 43 -4.86 -7.70 10.96
CA ILE A 43 -3.51 -7.13 10.96
C ILE A 43 -3.41 -6.09 9.85
N VAL A 44 -2.89 -4.91 10.18
CA VAL A 44 -2.49 -3.90 9.20
C VAL A 44 -1.05 -3.54 9.47
N GLU A 45 -0.20 -3.61 8.45
CA GLU A 45 1.22 -3.29 8.55
C GLU A 45 1.64 -2.38 7.41
N VAL A 46 2.47 -1.40 7.73
CA VAL A 46 2.99 -0.40 6.80
C VAL A 46 4.50 -0.57 6.70
N PHE A 47 5.00 -0.64 5.48
CA PHE A 47 6.41 -0.86 5.18
C PHE A 47 6.93 0.22 4.23
N ASP A 48 8.24 0.46 4.31
CA ASP A 48 9.03 1.16 3.30
C ASP A 48 10.31 0.36 2.98
N GLN A 49 11.26 0.98 2.27
CA GLN A 49 12.52 0.33 1.89
C GLN A 49 13.39 -0.05 3.09
N TYR A 50 13.16 0.54 4.26
CA TYR A 50 13.90 0.26 5.49
C TYR A 50 13.16 -0.77 6.37
N GLY A 51 12.07 -1.36 5.89
CA GLY A 51 11.30 -2.39 6.58
C GLY A 51 9.99 -1.87 7.19
N LEU A 52 9.56 -2.49 8.29
CA LEU A 52 8.31 -2.17 8.98
C LEU A 52 8.38 -0.75 9.58
N LEU A 53 7.41 0.10 9.21
CA LEU A 53 7.19 1.41 9.82
C LEU A 53 6.28 1.33 11.04
N SER A 54 5.11 0.72 10.85
CA SER A 54 4.12 0.57 11.90
C SER A 54 3.16 -0.56 11.59
N GLY A 55 2.48 -1.03 12.62
CA GLY A 55 1.43 -2.01 12.46
C GLY A 55 0.41 -1.96 13.57
N ARG A 56 -0.71 -2.65 13.32
CA ARG A 56 -1.82 -2.78 14.25
C ARG A 56 -2.40 -4.18 14.18
N ILE A 57 -2.56 -4.81 15.33
CA ILE A 57 -3.13 -6.15 15.50
C ILE A 57 -4.47 -6.05 16.25
N HIS A 58 -5.48 -6.70 15.68
CA HIS A 58 -6.87 -6.81 16.13
C HIS A 58 -7.50 -5.47 16.56
N GLY A 59 -7.03 -4.37 15.99
CA GLY A 59 -7.51 -3.03 16.32
C GLY A 59 -7.12 -2.52 17.72
N TYR A 60 -6.39 -3.24 18.56
CA TYR A 60 -6.06 -2.78 19.91
C TYR A 60 -4.56 -2.67 20.21
N LEU A 61 -3.73 -3.45 19.53
CA LEU A 61 -2.29 -3.41 19.73
C LEU A 61 -1.64 -2.67 18.56
N SER A 62 -1.03 -1.52 18.83
CA SER A 62 -0.26 -0.78 17.84
C SER A 62 1.23 -0.88 18.15
N TYR A 63 2.05 -0.94 17.11
CA TYR A 63 3.51 -0.92 17.22
C TYR A 63 4.10 -0.09 16.08
N GLU A 64 5.30 0.43 16.33
CA GLU A 64 6.07 1.21 15.37
C GLU A 64 7.54 0.90 15.52
N SER A 65 8.29 1.09 14.45
CA SER A 65 9.75 0.98 14.46
C SER A 65 10.36 2.36 14.57
N THR A 66 11.40 2.50 15.38
CA THR A 66 12.19 3.72 15.45
C THR A 66 12.81 4.03 14.09
N ARG A 67 12.63 5.26 13.61
CA ARG A 67 13.18 5.76 12.34
C ARG A 67 14.03 6.99 12.55
N ASN A 68 15.09 7.11 11.76
CA ASN A 68 15.80 8.38 11.63
C ASN A 68 14.96 9.33 10.74
N PRO A 69 14.65 10.56 11.16
CA PRO A 69 13.93 11.54 10.34
C PRO A 69 14.54 11.83 8.96
N GLU A 70 15.83 11.59 8.78
CA GLU A 70 16.52 11.77 7.49
C GLU A 70 16.28 10.62 6.50
N GLN A 71 15.78 9.47 6.99
CA GLN A 71 15.44 8.30 6.18
C GLN A 71 14.08 8.50 5.52
N LYS A 72 14.07 9.23 4.40
CA LYS A 72 12.86 9.44 3.60
C LYS A 72 12.44 8.14 2.91
N SER A 73 11.16 7.79 3.02
CA SER A 73 10.61 6.63 2.31
C SER A 73 10.53 6.89 0.81
N GLU A 74 11.01 5.95 0.01
CA GLU A 74 10.89 6.01 -1.46
C GLU A 74 9.56 5.42 -1.94
N PHE A 75 9.04 4.46 -1.19
CA PHE A 75 7.73 3.86 -1.39
C PHE A 75 7.10 3.60 -0.02
N THR A 76 5.78 3.43 -0.02
CA THR A 76 5.03 3.00 1.16
C THR A 76 4.07 1.89 0.75
N ALA A 77 4.18 0.74 1.41
CA ALA A 77 3.35 -0.43 1.17
C ALA A 77 2.48 -0.71 2.40
N TRP A 78 1.18 -0.92 2.19
CA TRP A 78 0.25 -1.30 3.24
C TRP A 78 -0.19 -2.73 2.99
N LEU A 79 0.15 -3.61 3.92
CA LEU A 79 -0.33 -4.98 3.96
C LEU A 79 -1.52 -5.06 4.92
N ILE A 80 -2.56 -5.74 4.48
CA ILE A 80 -3.75 -6.05 5.26
C ILE A 80 -3.86 -7.56 5.31
N ASP A 81 -3.72 -8.12 6.52
CA ASP A 81 -3.68 -9.56 6.76
C ASP A 81 -2.67 -10.29 5.84
N GLY A 82 -1.51 -9.65 5.64
CA GLY A 82 -0.44 -10.14 4.78
C GLY A 82 -0.62 -9.87 3.28
N GLU A 83 -1.77 -9.36 2.85
CA GLU A 83 -2.02 -9.02 1.45
C GLU A 83 -1.73 -7.55 1.15
N LEU A 84 -0.99 -7.28 0.06
CA LEU A 84 -0.76 -5.92 -0.39
C LEU A 84 -2.09 -5.25 -0.79
N ALA A 85 -2.43 -4.18 -0.08
CA ALA A 85 -3.68 -3.45 -0.22
C ALA A 85 -3.48 -2.07 -0.86
N ILE A 86 -2.44 -1.35 -0.44
CA ILE A 86 -2.07 -0.06 -1.01
C ILE A 86 -0.57 -0.04 -1.26
N PHE A 87 -0.15 0.54 -2.37
CA PHE A 87 1.26 0.78 -2.65
C PHE A 87 1.44 2.17 -3.28
N TYR A 88 2.27 3.00 -2.67
CA TYR A 88 2.69 4.29 -3.20
C TYR A 88 4.17 4.27 -3.55
N VAL A 89 4.55 4.98 -4.60
CA VAL A 89 5.94 5.41 -4.84
C VAL A 89 5.98 6.91 -4.74
N GLY A 90 6.74 7.47 -3.78
CA GLY A 90 6.63 8.88 -3.42
C GLY A 90 5.17 9.26 -3.12
N SER A 91 4.60 10.15 -3.92
CA SER A 91 3.19 10.56 -3.85
C SER A 91 2.28 9.86 -4.88
N GLU A 92 2.83 9.01 -5.75
CA GLU A 92 2.08 8.32 -6.81
C GLU A 92 1.47 7.00 -6.31
N LEU A 93 0.15 6.84 -6.50
CA LEU A 93 -0.58 5.64 -6.11
C LEU A 93 -0.48 4.56 -7.19
N VAL A 94 0.17 3.44 -6.87
CA VAL A 94 0.39 2.31 -7.78
C VAL A 94 -0.67 1.23 -7.59
N ILE A 95 -0.97 0.85 -6.35
CA ILE A 95 -2.02 -0.14 -6.01
C ILE A 95 -2.99 0.50 -5.04
N ASN A 96 -4.30 0.33 -5.30
CA ASN A 96 -5.36 0.67 -4.36
C ASN A 96 -6.49 -0.36 -4.39
N ARG A 97 -6.45 -1.27 -3.43
CA ARG A 97 -7.50 -2.29 -3.19
C ARG A 97 -8.45 -1.89 -2.07
N LEU A 98 -8.30 -0.70 -1.49
CA LEU A 98 -9.25 -0.15 -0.51
C LEU A 98 -10.28 0.72 -1.23
N GLN A 99 -11.43 0.13 -1.58
CA GLN A 99 -12.56 0.85 -2.19
C GLN A 99 -13.17 1.96 -1.30
N ILE A 100 -12.73 2.05 -0.04
CA ILE A 100 -13.26 2.93 1.00
C ILE A 100 -13.05 4.42 0.63
N LEU A 101 -11.90 4.77 0.04
CA LEU A 101 -11.55 6.18 -0.22
C LEU A 101 -12.24 6.76 -1.47
N ALA A 102 -12.55 5.92 -2.46
CA ALA A 102 -13.16 6.38 -3.71
C ALA A 102 -14.62 6.84 -3.54
N THR A 103 -15.29 6.45 -2.46
CA THR A 103 -16.67 6.86 -2.16
C THR A 103 -16.71 7.97 -1.11
N ALA A 104 -15.88 7.88 -0.06
CA ALA A 104 -15.82 8.91 0.99
C ALA A 104 -15.40 10.30 0.45
N PHE A 105 -14.57 10.36 -0.59
CA PHE A 105 -14.18 11.62 -1.25
C PHE A 105 -15.08 12.04 -2.42
N ARG A 106 -16.03 11.20 -2.86
CA ARG A 106 -17.08 11.63 -3.82
C ARG A 106 -18.23 12.37 -3.14
N GLU A 107 -18.31 12.35 -1.81
CA GLU A 107 -19.26 13.17 -1.05
C GLU A 107 -18.64 14.51 -0.58
N LEU A 108 -17.41 14.82 -1.00
CA LEU A 108 -16.68 16.05 -0.65
C LEU A 108 -16.12 16.82 -1.87
N LEU A 109 -16.55 16.50 -3.09
CA LEU A 109 -16.36 17.30 -4.31
C LEU A 109 -17.72 17.54 -4.96
#